data_AF-A0A951M0X6-F1
#
_entry.id   AF-A0A951M0X6-F1
#
_cell.length_a   1.000
_cell.length_b   1.000
_cell.length_c   1.000
_cell.angle_alpha   90.00
_cell.angle_beta   90.00
_cell.angle_gamma   90.00
#
_symmetry.space_group_name_H-M   'P 1'
#
loop_
_entity.id
_entity.type
_entity.pdbx_description
1 polymer ?
#
loop_
_entity_poly.entity_id
_entity_poly.type
_entity_poly.pdbx_seq_one_letter_code
_entity_poly.pdbx_strand_id
1 'polypeptide(L)'
;MRSKRTVLYWNCQLFGWGMYTFVMFLFNFVAESPAPATSYRRTALTALLGLLFTHLFRWLIRRLYLRPPVKAQNWWLLAMLFGNLLFFFTFTNALVVEWLGLSDRFQRVNLGTRALANLYFDSPLLLLWVLVYYIWHFASLENQSPPHVQRGARGNDHIVPAKS
;
A
#
# COMPACT_ATOMS: atom_id res chain seq x y z
N MET A 1 25.73 8.32 0.03
CA MET A 1 25.27 7.72 1.31
C MET A 1 23.74 7.69 1.33
N ARG A 2 23.09 6.51 1.33
CA ARG A 2 21.62 6.40 1.44
C ARG A 2 21.21 6.78 2.87
N SER A 3 20.20 7.63 3.02
CA SER A 3 19.70 7.96 4.36
C SER A 3 19.11 6.72 5.04
N LYS A 4 19.21 6.61 6.38
CA LYS A 4 18.62 5.50 7.17
C LYS A 4 17.14 5.26 6.83
N ARG A 5 16.40 6.35 6.58
CA ARG A 5 14.98 6.33 6.16
C ARG A 5 14.76 5.69 4.80
N THR A 6 15.69 5.90 3.86
CA THR A 6 15.65 5.28 2.53
C THR A 6 15.93 3.79 2.62
N VAL A 7 16.89 3.36 3.44
CA VAL A 7 17.22 1.93 3.64
C VAL A 7 16.04 1.19 4.25
N LEU A 8 15.46 1.71 5.33
CA LEU A 8 14.33 1.09 6.00
C LEU A 8 13.08 0.98 5.10
N TYR A 9 12.85 2.00 4.27
CA TYR A 9 11.79 1.95 3.26
C TYR A 9 11.97 0.78 2.29
N TRP A 10 13.17 0.62 1.72
CA TRP A 10 13.45 -0.46 0.78
C TRP A 10 13.36 -1.83 1.46
N ASN A 11 13.83 -1.95 2.70
CA ASN A 11 13.67 -3.19 3.47
C ASN A 11 12.19 -3.52 3.67
N CYS A 12 11.35 -2.53 4.03
CA CYS A 12 9.92 -2.73 4.19
C CYS A 12 9.26 -3.16 2.87
N GLN A 13 9.62 -2.52 1.75
CA GLN A 13 9.09 -2.83 0.42
C GLN A 13 9.43 -4.26 -0.03
N LEU A 14 10.71 -4.60 0.02
CA LEU A 14 11.19 -5.93 -0.37
C LEU A 14 10.66 -7.01 0.57
N PHE A 15 10.60 -6.73 1.87
CA PHE A 15 10.04 -7.66 2.85
C PHE A 15 8.53 -7.88 2.65
N GLY A 16 7.74 -6.82 2.47
CA GLY A 16 6.29 -6.93 2.30
C GLY A 16 5.90 -7.70 1.04
N TRP A 17 6.46 -7.32 -0.12
CA TRP A 17 6.19 -8.02 -1.38
C TRP A 17 6.83 -9.41 -1.43
N GLY A 18 8.02 -9.57 -0.84
CA GLY A 18 8.66 -10.89 -0.70
C GLY A 18 7.87 -11.85 0.18
N MET A 19 7.32 -11.36 1.30
CA MET A 19 6.46 -12.15 2.18
C MET A 19 5.15 -12.55 1.49
N TYR A 20 4.54 -11.62 0.74
CA TYR A 20 3.39 -11.95 -0.11
C TYR A 20 3.70 -13.10 -1.09
N THR A 21 4.80 -12.99 -1.84
CA THR A 21 5.24 -14.04 -2.76
C THR A 21 5.48 -15.37 -2.05
N PHE A 22 6.15 -15.34 -0.89
CA PHE A 22 6.43 -16.53 -0.09
C PHE A 22 5.16 -17.22 0.39
N VAL A 23 4.22 -16.46 0.95
CA VAL A 23 2.93 -17.01 1.43
C VAL A 23 2.13 -17.59 0.27
N MET A 24 2.02 -16.88 -0.85
CA MET A 24 1.34 -17.37 -2.04
C MET A 24 2.02 -18.63 -2.60
N PHE A 25 3.35 -18.71 -2.55
CA PHE A 25 4.08 -19.91 -2.95
C PHE A 25 3.70 -21.12 -2.09
N LEU A 26 3.65 -20.95 -0.76
CA LEU A 26 3.23 -22.00 0.17
C LEU A 26 1.78 -22.43 -0.07
N PHE A 27 0.86 -21.48 -0.27
CA PHE A 27 -0.53 -21.81 -0.59
C PHE A 27 -0.64 -22.63 -1.88
N ASN A 28 0.08 -22.24 -2.94
CA ASN A 28 0.09 -23.02 -4.18
C ASN A 28 0.67 -24.42 -3.97
N PHE A 29 1.76 -24.54 -3.21
CA PHE A 29 2.40 -25.82 -2.92
C PHE A 29 1.47 -26.79 -2.15
N VAL A 30 0.73 -26.27 -1.18
CA VAL A 30 -0.21 -27.06 -0.35
C VAL A 30 -1.50 -27.39 -1.12
N ALA A 31 -2.03 -26.44 -1.90
CA ALA A 31 -3.32 -26.58 -2.57
C ALA A 31 -3.26 -27.47 -3.82
N GLU A 32 -2.19 -27.36 -4.61
CA GLU A 32 -2.00 -28.12 -5.83
C GLU A 32 -0.63 -28.79 -5.79
N SER A 33 -0.60 -30.08 -5.54
CA SER A 33 0.61 -30.90 -5.66
C SER A 33 0.47 -31.80 -6.88
N PRO A 34 1.16 -31.53 -8.02
CA PRO A 34 2.11 -30.43 -8.28
C PRO A 34 1.48 -29.15 -8.87
N ALA A 35 1.82 -27.99 -8.31
CA ALA A 35 1.35 -26.70 -8.80
C ALA A 35 1.97 -26.37 -10.17
N PRO A 36 1.17 -25.85 -11.12
CA PRO A 36 1.68 -25.54 -12.45
C PRO A 36 2.66 -24.35 -12.39
N ALA A 37 3.74 -24.42 -13.16
CA ALA A 37 4.77 -23.37 -13.25
C ALA A 37 4.21 -22.00 -13.70
N THR A 38 2.99 -21.96 -14.24
CA THR A 38 2.24 -20.72 -14.55
C THR A 38 1.86 -19.95 -13.29
N SER A 39 1.44 -20.63 -12.21
CA SER A 39 0.99 -19.98 -10.98
C SER A 39 2.14 -19.23 -10.28
N TYR A 40 3.31 -19.86 -10.16
CA TYR A 40 4.50 -19.24 -9.57
C TYR A 40 4.97 -18.01 -10.38
N ARG A 41 4.95 -18.10 -11.72
CA ARG A 41 5.28 -16.96 -12.59
C ARG A 41 4.29 -15.81 -12.42
N ARG A 42 3.00 -16.11 -12.29
CA ARG A 42 1.95 -15.11 -12.03
C ARG A 42 2.18 -14.38 -10.71
N THR A 43 2.41 -15.12 -9.62
CA THR A 43 2.68 -14.54 -8.30
C THR A 43 3.92 -13.63 -8.32
N ALA A 44 4.99 -14.05 -9.00
CA ALA A 44 6.19 -13.23 -9.13
C ALA A 44 5.90 -11.92 -9.90
N LEU A 45 5.15 -11.98 -11.01
CA LEU A 45 4.76 -10.79 -11.77
C LEU A 45 3.89 -9.83 -10.95
N THR A 46 2.90 -10.35 -10.22
CA THR A 46 2.05 -9.53 -9.35
C THR A 46 2.88 -8.82 -8.27
N ALA A 47 3.90 -9.48 -7.70
CA ALA A 47 4.80 -8.85 -6.73
C ALA A 47 5.68 -7.75 -7.34
N LEU A 48 6.19 -7.95 -8.56
CA LEU A 48 6.98 -6.95 -9.28
C LEU A 48 6.13 -5.72 -9.66
N LEU A 49 4.92 -5.95 -10.18
CA LEU A 49 3.96 -4.88 -10.42
C LEU A 49 3.60 -4.17 -9.12
N GLY A 50 3.47 -4.92 -8.02
CA GLY A 50 3.18 -4.41 -6.70
C GLY A 50 4.23 -3.42 -6.21
N LEU A 51 5.51 -3.80 -6.34
CA LEU A 51 6.64 -2.91 -6.09
C LEU A 51 6.53 -1.64 -6.95
N LEU A 52 6.34 -1.77 -8.26
CA LEU A 52 6.24 -0.62 -9.17
C LEU A 52 5.10 0.35 -8.77
N PHE A 53 3.89 -0.17 -8.58
CA PHE A 53 2.70 0.64 -8.32
C PHE A 53 2.72 1.29 -6.93
N THR A 54 3.23 0.61 -5.91
CA THR A 54 3.39 1.22 -4.57
C THR A 54 4.43 2.35 -4.57
N HIS A 55 5.49 2.24 -5.37
CA HIS A 55 6.46 3.32 -5.56
C HIS A 55 5.85 4.50 -6.33
N LEU A 56 5.10 4.22 -7.39
CA LEU A 56 4.39 5.24 -8.16
C LEU A 56 3.36 5.98 -7.28
N PHE A 57 2.57 5.26 -6.50
CA PHE A 57 1.61 5.83 -5.55
C PHE A 57 2.29 6.76 -4.54
N ARG A 58 3.41 6.32 -3.94
CA ARG A 58 4.20 7.16 -3.04
C ARG A 58 4.73 8.41 -3.73
N TRP A 59 5.16 8.31 -4.99
CA TRP A 59 5.60 9.47 -5.75
C TRP A 59 4.43 10.45 -5.99
N LEU A 60 3.25 9.96 -6.36
CA LEU A 60 2.05 10.78 -6.54
C LEU A 60 1.61 11.47 -5.24
N ILE A 61 1.59 10.77 -4.10
CA ILE A 61 1.30 11.38 -2.79
C ILE A 61 2.23 12.56 -2.51
N ARG A 62 3.52 12.42 -2.82
CA ARG A 62 4.50 13.49 -2.61
C ARG A 62 4.29 14.66 -3.55
N ARG A 63 3.91 14.40 -4.81
CA ARG A 63 3.70 15.44 -5.83
C ARG A 63 2.39 16.22 -5.61
N LEU A 64 1.38 15.56 -5.07
CA LEU A 64 0.05 16.14 -4.79
C LEU A 64 -0.06 16.72 -3.37
N TYR A 65 1.04 16.78 -2.61
CA TYR A 65 1.06 17.29 -1.23
C TYR A 65 0.04 16.61 -0.29
N LEU A 66 -0.23 15.32 -0.53
CA LEU A 66 -1.16 14.49 0.25
C LEU A 66 -0.49 13.83 1.47
N ARG A 67 0.63 14.39 1.93
CA ARG A 67 1.29 13.91 3.14
C ARG A 67 0.46 14.31 4.36
N PRO A 68 0.41 13.46 5.40
CA PRO A 68 -0.10 13.88 6.70
C PRO A 68 0.52 15.20 7.20
N PRO A 69 -0.23 16.07 7.90
CA PRO A 69 -1.68 16.02 8.11
C PRO A 69 -2.44 16.40 6.83
N VAL A 70 -3.23 15.46 6.30
CA VAL A 70 -4.06 15.71 5.12
C VAL A 70 -5.16 16.68 5.53
N LYS A 71 -5.19 17.87 4.92
CA LYS A 71 -6.28 18.84 5.14
C LYS A 71 -7.62 18.16 4.84
N ALA A 72 -8.66 18.46 5.62
CA ALA A 72 -9.99 17.83 5.49
C ALA A 72 -10.52 17.78 4.04
N GLN A 73 -10.23 18.82 3.24
CA GLN A 73 -10.60 18.92 1.83
C GLN A 73 -9.94 17.89 0.90
N ASN A 74 -8.78 17.34 1.28
CA ASN A 74 -7.96 16.50 0.40
C ASN A 74 -8.17 14.99 0.61
N TRP A 75 -9.02 14.58 1.55
CA TRP A 75 -9.35 13.16 1.76
C TRP A 75 -10.02 12.53 0.55
N TRP A 76 -10.86 13.28 -0.15
CA TRP A 76 -11.44 12.84 -1.42
C TRP A 76 -10.37 12.56 -2.48
N LEU A 77 -9.38 13.46 -2.61
CA LEU A 77 -8.28 13.27 -3.56
C LEU A 77 -7.42 12.05 -3.20
N LEU A 78 -7.23 11.78 -1.90
CA LEU A 78 -6.56 10.57 -1.42
C LEU A 78 -7.37 9.30 -1.75
N ALA A 79 -8.69 9.31 -1.51
CA ALA A 79 -9.58 8.21 -1.84
C ALA A 79 -9.60 7.92 -3.34
N MET A 80 -9.67 8.96 -4.17
CA MET A 80 -9.53 8.86 -5.62
C MET A 80 -8.18 8.27 -6.02
N LEU A 81 -7.08 8.73 -5.43
CA LEU A 81 -5.74 8.22 -5.75
C LEU A 81 -5.61 6.74 -5.38
N PHE A 82 -6.19 6.33 -4.26
CA PHE A 82 -6.23 4.92 -3.84
C PHE A 82 -7.13 4.08 -4.77
N GLY A 83 -8.31 4.57 -5.14
CA GLY A 83 -9.18 3.90 -6.10
C GLY A 83 -8.51 3.72 -7.47
N ASN A 84 -7.79 4.73 -7.95
CA ASN A 84 -6.99 4.64 -9.17
C ASN A 84 -5.84 3.62 -9.01
N LEU A 85 -5.15 3.60 -7.88
CA LEU A 85 -4.12 2.60 -7.60
C LEU A 85 -4.70 1.18 -7.73
N LEU A 86 -5.84 0.91 -7.08
CA LEU A 86 -6.51 -0.38 -7.17
C LEU A 86 -6.88 -0.73 -8.61
N PHE A 87 -7.56 0.18 -9.31
CA PHE A 87 -8.02 -0.04 -10.69
C PHE A 87 -6.86 -0.30 -11.65
N PHE A 88 -5.84 0.57 -11.68
CA PHE A 88 -4.72 0.41 -12.60
C PHE A 88 -3.86 -0.80 -12.24
N PHE A 89 -3.66 -1.10 -10.96
CA PHE A 89 -2.91 -2.27 -10.54
C PHE A 89 -3.58 -3.56 -11.03
N THR A 90 -4.87 -3.73 -10.75
CA THR A 90 -5.60 -4.96 -11.08
C THR A 90 -5.78 -5.14 -12.58
N PHE A 91 -6.04 -4.03 -13.30
CA PHE A 91 -6.14 -4.02 -14.75
C PHE A 91 -4.81 -4.35 -15.42
N THR A 92 -3.71 -3.73 -14.96
CA THR A 92 -2.36 -4.02 -15.49
C THR A 92 -1.95 -5.46 -15.20
N ASN A 93 -2.23 -5.96 -13.99
CA ASN A 93 -1.97 -7.35 -13.61
C ASN A 93 -2.74 -8.32 -14.53
N ALA A 94 -4.03 -8.06 -14.77
CA ALA A 94 -4.84 -8.87 -15.70
C ALA A 94 -4.29 -8.84 -17.13
N LEU A 95 -3.96 -7.65 -17.65
CA LEU A 95 -3.44 -7.47 -19.00
C LEU A 95 -2.09 -8.14 -19.21
N VAL A 96 -1.15 -7.99 -18.27
CA VAL A 96 0.20 -8.59 -18.37
C VAL A 96 0.13 -10.11 -18.30
N VAL A 97 -0.72 -10.67 -17.43
CA VAL A 97 -0.90 -12.13 -17.32
C VAL A 97 -1.52 -12.71 -18.59
N GLU A 98 -2.45 -11.99 -19.21
CA GLU A 98 -3.03 -12.38 -20.51
C GLU A 98 -2.02 -12.29 -21.64
N TRP A 99 -1.31 -11.17 -21.74
CA TRP A 99 -0.30 -10.93 -22.77
C TRP A 99 0.83 -11.98 -22.74
N LEU A 100 1.22 -12.43 -21.55
CA LEU A 100 2.23 -13.48 -21.36
C LEU A 100 1.68 -14.91 -21.49
N GLY A 101 0.38 -15.09 -21.78
CA GLY A 101 -0.24 -16.41 -21.89
C GLY A 101 -0.23 -17.21 -20.59
N LEU A 102 -0.09 -16.54 -19.43
CA LEU A 102 -0.05 -17.16 -18.10
C LEU A 102 -1.45 -17.39 -17.52
N SER A 103 -2.46 -17.39 -18.39
CA SER A 103 -3.87 -17.58 -18.02
C SER A 103 -4.21 -19.05 -18.21
N ASP A 104 -4.73 -19.71 -17.17
CA ASP A 104 -5.09 -21.13 -17.28
C ASP A 104 -6.18 -21.35 -18.32
N ARG A 105 -6.16 -22.53 -18.95
CA ARG A 105 -7.16 -22.93 -19.95
C ARG A 105 -8.59 -22.95 -19.39
N PHE A 106 -8.74 -23.14 -18.08
CA PHE A 106 -10.01 -23.05 -17.35
C PHE A 106 -10.46 -21.60 -17.04
N GLN A 107 -9.57 -20.61 -17.22
CA GLN A 107 -9.85 -19.18 -17.04
C GLN A 107 -9.99 -18.42 -18.37
N ARG A 108 -10.71 -18.97 -19.35
CA ARG A 108 -11.24 -18.19 -20.50
C ARG A 108 -12.39 -17.26 -20.08
N VAL A 109 -12.25 -16.62 -18.93
CA VAL A 109 -13.15 -15.57 -18.45
C VAL A 109 -12.68 -14.23 -18.99
N ASN A 110 -13.62 -13.36 -19.33
CA ASN A 110 -13.35 -12.02 -19.83
C ASN A 110 -12.37 -11.27 -18.91
N LEU A 111 -11.50 -10.44 -19.51
CA LEU A 111 -10.54 -9.56 -18.82
C LEU A 111 -11.15 -8.84 -17.62
N GLY A 112 -12.37 -8.31 -17.76
CA GLY A 112 -13.08 -7.61 -16.68
C GLY A 112 -13.38 -8.48 -15.46
N THR A 113 -13.84 -9.72 -15.66
CA THR A 113 -14.11 -10.66 -14.56
C THR A 113 -12.84 -10.99 -13.79
N ARG A 114 -11.72 -11.14 -14.51
CA ARG A 114 -10.41 -11.38 -13.91
C ARG A 114 -9.88 -10.17 -13.15
N ALA A 115 -10.02 -8.98 -13.73
CA ALA A 115 -9.65 -7.74 -13.05
C ALA A 115 -10.47 -7.53 -11.77
N LEU A 116 -11.75 -7.88 -11.76
CA LEU A 116 -12.60 -7.85 -10.57
C LEU A 116 -12.20 -8.88 -9.51
N ALA A 117 -11.85 -10.11 -9.93
CA ALA A 117 -11.33 -11.12 -9.01
C ALA A 117 -9.99 -10.66 -8.39
N ASN A 118 -9.07 -10.18 -9.21
CA ASN A 118 -7.81 -9.60 -8.76
C ASN A 118 -8.05 -8.41 -7.81
N LEU A 119 -9.02 -7.53 -8.11
CA LEU A 119 -9.39 -6.43 -7.22
C LEU A 119 -9.82 -6.92 -5.84
N TYR A 120 -10.64 -7.96 -5.78
CA TYR A 120 -11.05 -8.54 -4.50
C TYR A 120 -9.86 -9.07 -3.70
N PHE A 121 -8.97 -9.86 -4.34
CA PHE A 121 -7.82 -10.48 -3.66
C PHE A 121 -6.68 -9.52 -3.34
N ASP A 122 -6.42 -8.54 -4.21
CA ASP A 122 -5.30 -7.62 -4.10
C ASP A 122 -5.62 -6.41 -3.21
N SER A 123 -6.91 -6.05 -3.06
CA SER A 123 -7.33 -4.87 -2.30
C SER A 123 -6.88 -4.87 -0.84
N PRO A 124 -6.93 -5.98 -0.05
CA PRO A 124 -6.51 -5.95 1.34
C PRO A 124 -5.00 -5.70 1.47
N LEU A 125 -4.20 -6.28 0.58
CA LEU A 125 -2.74 -6.09 0.56
C LEU A 125 -2.37 -4.65 0.21
N LEU A 126 -3.01 -4.07 -0.79
CA LEU A 126 -2.77 -2.67 -1.18
C LEU A 126 -3.25 -1.69 -0.11
N LEU A 127 -4.39 -1.95 0.52
CA LEU A 127 -4.88 -1.16 1.64
C LEU A 127 -3.89 -1.20 2.81
N LEU A 128 -3.41 -2.40 3.19
CA LEU A 128 -2.39 -2.57 4.22
C LEU A 128 -1.14 -1.73 3.89
N TRP A 129 -0.71 -1.72 2.64
CA TRP A 129 0.42 -0.89 2.20
C TRP A 129 0.20 0.60 2.38
N VAL A 130 -0.98 1.11 2.04
CA VAL A 130 -1.35 2.52 2.28
C VAL A 130 -1.33 2.82 3.77
N LEU A 131 -1.91 1.94 4.61
CA LEU A 131 -1.93 2.13 6.05
C LEU A 131 -0.52 2.16 6.65
N VAL A 132 0.35 1.22 6.30
CA VAL A 132 1.75 1.19 6.74
C VAL A 132 2.47 2.49 6.36
N TYR A 133 2.25 2.98 5.13
CA TYR A 133 2.83 4.25 4.69
C TYR A 133 2.36 5.43 5.54
N TYR A 134 1.05 5.53 5.80
CA TYR A 134 0.47 6.63 6.57
C TYR A 134 0.90 6.58 8.05
N ILE A 135 0.84 5.40 8.69
CA ILE A 135 1.29 5.21 10.08
C ILE A 135 2.76 5.60 10.24
N TRP A 136 3.62 5.13 9.34
CA TRP A 136 5.03 5.49 9.35
C TRP A 136 5.24 7.00 9.27
N HIS A 137 4.47 7.68 8.41
CA HIS A 137 4.59 9.12 8.25
C HIS A 137 4.07 9.90 9.46
N PHE A 138 2.94 9.48 10.06
CA PHE A 138 2.42 10.08 11.28
C PHE A 138 3.39 9.94 12.45
N ALA A 139 3.92 8.74 12.72
CA ALA A 139 4.92 8.53 13.76
C ALA A 139 6.20 9.35 13.53
N SER A 140 6.59 9.54 12.26
CA SER A 140 7.74 10.38 11.90
C SER A 140 7.50 11.86 12.18
N LEU A 141 6.27 12.35 12.08
CA LEU A 141 5.91 13.75 12.38
C LEU A 141 5.90 14.00 13.89
N GLU A 142 5.37 13.06 14.67
CA GLU A 142 5.38 13.12 16.13
C GLU A 142 6.80 13.20 16.67
N ASN A 143 7.70 12.33 16.20
CA ASN A 143 9.11 12.33 16.59
C ASN A 143 9.88 13.62 16.21
N GLN A 144 9.35 14.45 15.31
CA GLN A 144 9.96 15.73 14.91
C GLN A 144 9.33 16.94 15.64
N SER A 145 8.30 16.73 16.45
CA SER A 145 7.60 17.79 17.19
C SER A 145 8.30 18.02 18.53
N PRO A 146 8.84 19.22 18.82
CA PRO A 146 9.59 19.46 20.04
C PRO A 146 8.69 19.36 21.30
N PRO A 147 9.20 18.83 22.43
CA PRO A 147 8.41 18.55 23.64
C PRO A 147 7.80 19.80 24.32
N HIS A 148 8.20 21.01 23.91
CA HIS A 148 7.75 22.25 24.53
C HIS A 148 6.33 22.68 24.12
N VAL A 149 5.78 22.15 23.02
CA VAL A 149 4.43 22.52 22.55
C VAL A 149 3.31 21.79 23.32
N GLN A 150 3.59 20.64 23.93
CA GLN A 150 2.58 19.87 24.68
C GLN A 150 2.32 20.40 26.10
N ARG A 151 3.21 21.22 26.69
CA ARG A 151 2.99 21.83 28.01
C ARG A 151 2.09 23.06 28.00
N GLY A 152 1.97 23.77 26.88
CA GLY A 152 1.16 25.00 26.80
C GLY A 152 -0.35 24.76 26.81
N ALA A 153 -0.80 23.57 26.40
CA ALA A 153 -2.22 23.23 26.31
C ALA A 153 -2.83 22.69 27.60
N ARG A 154 -2.02 22.43 28.64
CA ARG A 154 -2.47 21.83 29.91
C ARG A 154 -2.36 22.78 31.11
N GLY A 155 -2.00 24.04 30.88
CA GLY A 155 -1.60 24.99 31.93
C GLY A 155 -2.50 26.23 32.12
N ASN A 156 -3.64 26.35 31.41
CA ASN A 156 -4.45 27.58 31.43
C ASN A 156 -5.87 27.45 32.01
N ASP A 157 -6.24 26.30 32.59
CA ASP A 157 -7.60 26.09 33.14
C ASP A 157 -7.74 26.38 34.64
N HIS A 158 -6.71 26.91 35.29
CA HIS A 158 -6.81 27.37 36.66
C HIS A 158 -6.18 28.75 36.78
N ILE A 159 -7.03 29.79 36.82
CA ILE A 159 -7.01 30.93 37.75
C ILE A 159 -8.21 31.81 37.34
N VAL A 160 -9.35 31.61 37.99
CA VAL A 160 -10.37 32.66 38.14
C VAL A 160 -10.24 33.15 39.58
N PRO A 161 -9.78 34.38 39.85
CA PRO A 161 -9.76 34.90 41.20
C PRO A 161 -11.17 35.28 41.62
N ALA A 162 -11.56 34.82 42.81
CA ALA A 162 -12.75 35.28 43.51
C ALA A 162 -12.66 36.82 43.69
N LYS A 163 -13.73 37.52 43.31
CA LYS A 163 -13.97 38.90 43.75
C LYS A 163 -15.12 38.89 44.75
N SER A 164 -14.80 39.55 45.87
CA SER A 164 -15.59 39.92 47.05
C SER A 164 -16.96 40.48 46.76
#